data_AF-A0A7C3N4F2-F1
#
_entry.id   AF-A0A7C3N4F2-F1
#
_cell.length_a   1.000
_cell.length_b   1.000
_cell.length_c   1.000
_cell.angle_alpha   90.00
_cell.angle_beta   90.00
_cell.angle_gamma   90.00
#
_symmetry.space_group_name_H-M   'P 1'
#
loop_
_entity.id
_entity.type
_entity.pdbx_description
1 polymer ?
#
loop_
_entity_poly.entity_id
_entity_poly.type
_entity_poly.pdbx_seq_one_letter_code
_entity_poly.pdbx_strand_id
1 'polypeptide(L)'
;MKHKATPRFWECYRQLPQGVKKLADKCFELLKQEPQHPSLHLKKVGRFWSVRIGKRYRALAVEHEGELLWFWIGSHDDYEKLLKRQ
;
A
#
# COMPACT_ATOMS: atom_id res chain seq x y z
N MET A 1 -2.93 -2.73 15.12
CA MET A 1 -1.72 -2.46 14.28
C MET A 1 -1.74 -0.99 13.91
N LYS A 2 -0.63 -0.26 14.06
CA LYS A 2 -0.55 1.15 13.68
C LYS A 2 -0.04 1.28 12.25
N HIS A 3 -0.48 2.32 11.55
CA HIS A 3 -0.09 2.59 10.17
C HIS A 3 0.47 4.00 10.06
N LYS A 4 1.66 4.14 9.46
CA LYS A 4 2.31 5.43 9.17
C LYS A 4 2.73 5.46 7.70
N ALA A 5 2.81 6.65 7.12
CA ALA A 5 3.27 6.84 5.76
C ALA A 5 4.51 7.74 5.74
N THR A 6 5.53 7.33 4.99
CA THR A 6 6.75 8.13 4.81
C THR A 6 6.51 9.31 3.86
N PRO A 7 7.40 10.32 3.84
CA PRO A 7 7.35 11.39 2.84
C PRO A 7 7.32 10.85 1.40
N ARG A 8 8.12 9.81 1.12
CA ARG A 8 8.16 9.14 -0.19
C ARG A 8 6.82 8.52 -0.59
N PHE A 9 6.10 7.92 0.36
CA PHE A 9 4.75 7.41 0.09
C PHE A 9 3.85 8.54 -0.41
N TRP A 10 3.88 9.69 0.27
CA TRP A 10 3.06 10.83 -0.11
C TRP A 10 3.46 11.44 -1.46
N GLU A 11 4.74 11.40 -1.83
CA GLU A 11 5.20 11.78 -3.18
C GLU A 11 4.60 10.88 -4.26
N CYS A 12 4.62 9.55 -4.05
CA CYS A 12 3.99 8.61 -4.96
C CYS A 12 2.46 8.82 -5.01
N TYR A 13 1.82 8.97 -3.85
CA TYR A 13 0.38 9.19 -3.74
C TYR A 13 -0.07 10.44 -4.50
N ARG A 14 0.67 11.55 -4.39
CA ARG A 14 0.36 12.81 -5.08
C ARG A 14 0.38 12.69 -6.60
N GLN A 15 1.18 11.77 -7.15
CA GLN A 15 1.25 11.52 -8.59
C GLN A 15 0.11 10.64 -9.12
N LEU A 16 -0.68 10.03 -8.25
CA LEU A 16 -1.79 9.17 -8.67
C LEU A 16 -2.94 9.96 -9.30
N PRO A 17 -3.67 9.37 -10.27
CA PRO A 17 -4.92 9.93 -10.75
C PRO A 17 -5.95 10.11 -9.62
N GLN A 18 -6.81 11.12 -9.72
CA GLN A 18 -7.75 11.48 -8.64
C GLN A 18 -8.68 10.32 -8.24
N GLY A 19 -9.11 9.50 -9.20
CA GLY A 19 -9.93 8.32 -8.92
C GLY A 19 -9.20 7.25 -8.10
N VAL A 20 -7.88 7.12 -8.31
CA VAL A 20 -7.03 6.17 -7.56
C VAL A 20 -6.75 6.69 -6.16
N LYS A 21 -6.53 7.99 -5.98
CA LYS A 21 -6.40 8.63 -4.67
C LYS A 21 -7.63 8.35 -3.79
N LYS A 22 -8.83 8.62 -4.32
CA LYS A 22 -10.11 8.32 -3.64
C LYS A 22 -10.24 6.82 -3.27
N LEU A 23 -9.77 5.93 -4.15
CA LEU A 23 -9.79 4.50 -3.86
C LEU A 23 -8.78 4.11 -2.78
N ALA A 24 -7.58 4.69 -2.82
CA ALA A 24 -6.54 4.49 -1.82
C ALA A 24 -7.02 4.93 -0.43
N ASP A 25 -7.69 6.08 -0.33
CA ASP A 25 -8.24 6.58 0.92
C ASP A 25 -9.29 5.62 1.49
N LYS A 26 -10.22 5.13 0.63
CA LYS A 26 -11.22 4.13 1.03
C LYS A 26 -10.58 2.82 1.49
N CYS A 27 -9.58 2.34 0.77
CA CYS A 27 -8.84 1.14 1.15
C CYS A 27 -8.09 1.33 2.47
N PHE A 28 -7.57 2.53 2.74
CA PHE A 28 -6.87 2.84 3.99
C PHE A 28 -7.84 2.91 5.18
N GLU A 29 -9.01 3.51 5.01
CA GLU A 29 -10.05 3.49 6.04
C GLU A 29 -10.54 2.06 6.33
N LEU A 30 -10.75 1.25 5.28
CA LEU A 30 -11.09 -0.17 5.44
C LEU A 30 -9.96 -0.95 6.13
N LEU A 31 -8.71 -0.68 5.79
CA LEU A 31 -7.55 -1.33 6.39
C LEU A 31 -7.46 -1.07 7.90
N LYS A 32 -7.78 0.14 8.37
CA LYS A 32 -7.80 0.47 9.81
C LYS A 32 -8.89 -0.30 10.56
N GLN A 33 -10.05 -0.47 9.93
CA GLN A 33 -11.22 -1.11 10.54
C GLN A 33 -11.12 -2.63 10.50
N GLU A 34 -10.76 -3.18 9.34
CA GLU A 34 -10.73 -4.61 9.08
C GLU A 34 -9.51 -4.97 8.20
N PRO A 35 -8.32 -5.10 8.80
CA PRO A 35 -7.09 -5.42 8.05
C PRO A 35 -7.15 -6.72 7.26
N GLN A 36 -7.99 -7.67 7.72
CA GLN A 36 -8.19 -8.99 7.13
C GLN A 36 -9.26 -9.00 6.04
N HIS A 37 -9.85 -7.85 5.69
CA HIS A 37 -10.90 -7.80 4.69
C HIS A 37 -10.41 -8.37 3.34
N PRO A 38 -11.11 -9.35 2.74
CA PRO A 38 -10.63 -10.07 1.57
C PRO A 38 -10.30 -9.18 0.37
N SER A 39 -10.97 -8.03 0.20
CA SER A 39 -10.68 -7.12 -0.92
C SER A 39 -9.28 -6.50 -0.85
N LEU A 40 -8.77 -6.25 0.37
CA LEU A 40 -7.46 -5.65 0.60
C LEU A 40 -6.32 -6.61 0.24
N HIS A 41 -6.54 -7.92 0.42
CA HIS A 41 -5.51 -8.95 0.29
C HIS A 41 -4.20 -8.53 0.98
N LEU A 42 -4.29 -8.02 2.22
CA LEU A 42 -3.12 -7.64 2.99
C LEU A 42 -2.26 -8.88 3.22
N LYS A 43 -1.03 -8.87 2.70
CA LYS A 43 -0.13 -10.01 2.81
C LYS A 43 1.33 -9.59 2.83
N LYS A 44 2.17 -10.45 3.41
CA LYS A 44 3.63 -10.33 3.33
C LYS A 44 4.12 -10.86 1.98
N VAL A 45 5.02 -10.12 1.34
CA VAL A 45 5.65 -10.46 0.07
C VAL A 45 7.15 -10.14 0.20
N GLY A 46 7.95 -11.18 0.42
CA GLY A 46 9.36 -11.02 0.79
C GLY A 46 9.52 -10.23 2.09
N ARG A 47 10.30 -9.15 2.04
CA ARG A 47 10.50 -8.24 3.19
C ARG A 47 9.40 -7.18 3.36
N PHE A 48 8.45 -7.11 2.43
CA PHE A 48 7.42 -6.08 2.41
C PHE A 48 6.05 -6.62 2.79
N TRP A 49 5.18 -5.73 3.23
CA TRP A 49 3.73 -5.92 3.27
C TRP A 49 3.09 -5.24 2.05
N SER A 50 2.11 -5.90 1.44
CA SER A 50 1.42 -5.44 0.24
C SER A 50 -0.08 -5.41 0.46
N VAL A 51 -0.73 -4.34 -0.02
CA VAL A 51 -2.20 -4.20 -0.03
C VAL A 51 -2.69 -3.83 -1.42
N ARG A 52 -3.86 -4.35 -1.81
CA ARG A 52 -4.53 -4.04 -3.07
C ARG A 52 -5.31 -2.75 -2.97
N ILE A 53 -5.03 -1.85 -3.91
CA ILE A 53 -5.82 -0.64 -4.15
C ILE A 53 -6.56 -0.86 -5.47
N GLY A 54 -7.72 -1.51 -5.38
CA GLY A 54 -8.44 -2.03 -6.54
C GLY A 54 -7.63 -3.04 -7.35
N LYS A 55 -7.98 -3.19 -8.63
CA LYS A 55 -7.37 -4.22 -9.50
C LYS A 55 -5.94 -3.86 -9.90
N ARG A 56 -5.68 -2.59 -10.23
CA ARG A 56 -4.48 -2.12 -10.94
C ARG A 56 -3.41 -1.43 -10.08
N TYR A 57 -3.66 -1.18 -8.80
CA TYR A 57 -2.71 -0.46 -7.94
C TYR A 57 -2.40 -1.23 -6.65
N ARG A 58 -1.21 -1.03 -6.11
CA ARG A 58 -0.74 -1.63 -4.86
C ARG A 58 -0.11 -0.55 -3.98
N ALA A 59 -0.14 -0.75 -2.68
CA ALA A 59 0.71 -0.02 -1.75
C ALA A 59 1.62 -1.01 -1.00
N LEU A 60 2.81 -0.54 -0.65
CA LEU A 60 3.85 -1.31 0.03
C LEU A 60 4.25 -0.67 1.35
N ALA A 61 4.43 -1.51 2.36
CA ALA A 61 4.95 -1.14 3.67
C ALA A 61 6.09 -2.06 4.10
N VAL A 62 6.88 -1.58 5.05
CA VAL A 62 7.75 -2.42 5.88
C VAL A 62 7.16 -2.48 7.28
N GLU A 63 7.40 -3.57 7.98
CA GLU A 63 7.06 -3.69 9.40
C GLU A 63 8.25 -3.22 10.23
N HIS A 64 8.01 -2.27 11.13
CA HIS A 64 9.01 -1.73 12.03
C HIS A 64 8.37 -1.52 13.40
N GLU A 65 8.94 -2.14 14.44
CA GLU A 65 8.47 -2.03 15.83
C GLU A 65 6.96 -2.33 16.01
N GLY A 66 6.43 -3.30 15.25
CA GLY A 66 5.00 -3.66 15.29
C GLY A 66 4.06 -2.68 14.58
N GLU A 67 4.61 -1.72 13.83
CA GLU A 67 3.88 -0.78 12.99
C GLU A 67 4.15 -1.03 11.50
N LEU A 68 3.15 -0.79 10.64
CA LEU A 68 3.34 -0.79 9.20
C LEU A 68 3.69 0.61 8.71
N LEU A 69 4.89 0.76 8.17
CA LEU A 69 5.39 1.98 7.57
C LEU A 69 5.28 1.90 6.05
N TRP A 70 4.23 2.54 5.51
CA TRP A 70 3.95 2.65 4.09
C TRP A 70 4.97 3.58 3.42
N PHE A 71 5.63 3.11 2.37
CA PHE A 71 6.68 3.87 1.68
C PHE A 71 6.45 4.06 0.18
N TRP A 72 5.50 3.31 -0.39
CA TRP A 72 5.23 3.36 -1.82
C TRP A 72 3.77 3.01 -2.13
N ILE A 73 3.21 3.63 -3.17
CA ILE A 73 1.92 3.30 -3.79
C ILE A 73 2.01 3.56 -5.29
N GLY A 74 1.49 2.66 -6.11
CA GLY A 74 1.61 2.79 -7.56
C GLY A 74 0.97 1.66 -8.35
N SER A 75 1.24 1.65 -9.65
CA SER A 75 0.67 0.67 -10.59
C SER A 75 1.15 -0.75 -10.29
N HIS A 76 0.40 -1.74 -10.74
CA HIS A 76 0.81 -3.15 -10.65
C HIS A 76 2.17 -3.39 -11.34
N ASP A 77 2.41 -2.75 -12.48
CA ASP A 77 3.64 -2.94 -13.25
C ASP A 77 4.86 -2.40 -12.51
N ASP A 78 4.71 -1.25 -11.85
CA ASP A 78 5.78 -0.67 -11.03
C ASP A 78 6.00 -1.45 -9.74
N TYR A 79 4.92 -2.01 -9.17
CA TYR A 79 4.99 -2.96 -8.06
C TYR A 79 5.84 -4.19 -8.42
N GLU A 80 5.57 -4.83 -9.56
CA GLU A 80 6.33 -5.99 -10.03
C GLU A 80 7.82 -5.66 -10.24
N LYS A 81 8.12 -4.49 -10.82
CA LYS A 81 9.51 -4.02 -10.97
C LYS A 81 10.21 -3.81 -9.62
N LEU A 82 9.50 -3.27 -8.63
CA LEU A 82 10.05 -3.02 -7.30
C LEU A 82 10.33 -4.34 -6.57
N LEU A 83 9.44 -5.32 -6.67
CA LEU A 83 9.65 -6.65 -6.07
C LEU A 83 10.81 -7.43 -6.66
N LYS A 84 11.12 -7.23 -7.95
CA LYS A 84 12.27 -7.87 -8.60
C LYS A 84 13.63 -7.31 -8.16
N ARG A 85 13.64 -6.13 -7.53
CA ARG A 85 14.85 -5.45 -7.04
C ARG A 85 15.09 -5.66 -5.55
N GLN A 86 14.30 -6.52 -4.90
CA GLN A 86 14.37 -6.69 -3.45
C GLN A 86 15.55 -7.56 -3.02
#